data_AF-A0A6C0EM30-F1
#
_entry.id   AF-A0A6C0EM30-F1
#
_cell.length_a   1.000
_cell.length_b   1.000
_cell.length_c   1.000
_cell.angle_alpha   90.00
_cell.angle_beta   90.00
_cell.angle_gamma   90.00
#
_symmetry.space_group_name_H-M   'P 1'
#
loop_
_entity.id
_entity.type
_entity.pdbx_description
1 polymer ?
#
loop_
_entity_poly.entity_id
_entity_poly.type
_entity_poly.pdbx_seq_one_letter_code
_entity_poly.pdbx_strand_id
1 'polypeptide(L)'
;MCYNCCKLPRCNDIPIKRYFLPLIGVFGLAYLPEFRNFVYLPLIITFGFLILFWNFPWIVYYTASKPLYYQDLFIDEKKLPNYDVDEGIKYKFKLILETVLIISNALLTGALADYYLYKTTGNEGYIEIVGVTGGIIKIFQMINNTISRFMLKILKRCVRKENIDLKRRQIENIERIIRLKRHQSTVWKEIELTNQTENRVITRERAGTF
;
A
#
# COMPACT_ATOMS: atom_id res chain seq x y z
N MET A 1 24.83 14.91 -16.06
CA MET A 1 24.10 14.50 -14.84
C MET A 1 22.76 13.90 -15.25
N CYS A 2 22.65 12.58 -15.31
CA CYS A 2 21.39 11.84 -15.24
C CYS A 2 21.72 10.47 -14.66
N TYR A 3 22.03 10.45 -13.36
CA TYR A 3 22.10 9.24 -12.55
C TYR A 3 20.66 8.86 -12.15
N ASN A 4 19.93 8.21 -13.07
CA ASN A 4 18.75 7.40 -12.76
C ASN A 4 19.02 6.05 -13.40
N CYS A 5 19.87 5.22 -12.78
CA CYS A 5 19.55 4.41 -11.61
C CYS A 5 18.43 3.40 -11.92
N CYS A 6 18.89 2.20 -12.22
CA CYS A 6 18.18 0.92 -12.18
C CYS A 6 17.09 0.67 -13.22
N LYS A 7 17.56 0.20 -14.38
CA LYS A 7 16.96 -0.96 -15.06
C LYS A 7 16.72 -2.09 -14.05
N LEU A 8 15.49 -2.21 -13.55
CA LEU A 8 14.96 -3.52 -13.14
C LEU A 8 14.02 -3.95 -14.26
N PRO A 9 14.34 -5.01 -15.01
CA PRO A 9 13.43 -5.53 -16.00
C PRO A 9 12.14 -5.96 -15.30
N ARG A 10 10.99 -5.63 -15.90
CA ARG A 10 9.71 -6.28 -15.67
C ARG A 10 9.90 -7.78 -15.92
N CYS A 11 10.35 -8.50 -14.90
CA CYS A 11 10.68 -9.91 -14.98
C CYS A 11 9.58 -10.72 -14.30
N ASN A 12 8.90 -11.51 -15.12
CA ASN A 12 7.97 -12.59 -14.82
C ASN A 12 6.56 -12.22 -14.36
N ASP A 13 5.76 -11.82 -15.35
CA ASP A 13 4.34 -12.17 -15.49
C ASP A 13 4.13 -13.70 -15.57
N ILE A 14 4.51 -14.43 -14.52
CA ILE A 14 3.99 -15.77 -14.28
C ILE A 14 3.12 -15.64 -13.06
N PRO A 15 1.78 -15.55 -13.19
CA PRO A 15 0.93 -15.38 -12.03
C PRO A 15 0.96 -16.69 -11.23
N ILE A 16 1.82 -16.76 -10.22
CA ILE A 16 1.84 -17.81 -9.17
C ILE A 16 0.42 -18.03 -8.61
N LYS A 17 -0.46 -17.02 -8.70
CA LYS A 17 -1.89 -17.13 -8.43
C LYS A 17 -2.55 -18.34 -9.12
N ARG A 18 -2.30 -18.59 -10.41
CA ARG A 18 -2.94 -19.67 -11.21
C ARG A 18 -2.58 -21.11 -10.81
N TYR A 19 -1.58 -21.33 -9.97
CA TYR A 19 -1.23 -22.68 -9.50
C TYR A 19 -2.15 -23.19 -8.38
N PHE A 20 -2.92 -22.31 -7.72
CA PHE A 20 -3.91 -22.68 -6.71
C PHE A 20 -5.31 -22.97 -7.31
N LEU A 21 -5.45 -22.92 -8.63
CA LEU A 21 -6.72 -23.18 -9.31
C LEU A 21 -7.23 -24.63 -9.13
N PRO A 22 -6.37 -25.67 -9.10
CA PRO A 22 -6.81 -27.03 -8.76
C PRO A 22 -7.40 -27.13 -7.34
N LEU A 23 -6.99 -26.23 -6.43
CA LEU A 23 -7.49 -26.16 -5.06
C LEU A 23 -8.92 -25.61 -4.96
N ILE A 24 -9.50 -25.08 -6.05
CA ILE A 24 -10.95 -24.84 -6.15
C ILE A 24 -11.74 -26.14 -5.99
N GLY A 25 -11.12 -27.31 -6.23
CA GLY A 25 -11.69 -28.62 -5.94
C GLY A 25 -12.14 -28.82 -4.47
N VAL A 26 -11.72 -27.96 -3.53
CA VAL A 26 -12.26 -27.90 -2.16
C VAL A 26 -13.78 -27.72 -2.12
N PHE A 27 -14.39 -27.05 -3.10
CA PHE A 27 -15.85 -26.98 -3.21
C PHE A 27 -16.51 -28.36 -3.41
N GLY A 28 -15.80 -29.32 -4.00
CA GLY A 28 -16.27 -30.70 -4.15
C GLY A 28 -16.51 -31.39 -2.80
N LEU A 29 -15.74 -31.03 -1.76
CA LEU A 29 -15.93 -31.55 -0.41
C LEU A 29 -17.28 -31.10 0.19
N ALA A 30 -17.83 -29.95 -0.23
CA ALA A 30 -19.12 -29.48 0.25
C ALA A 30 -20.31 -30.32 -0.27
N TYR A 31 -20.10 -31.13 -1.31
CA TYR A 31 -21.15 -32.01 -1.84
C TYR A 31 -21.32 -33.30 -1.01
N LEU A 32 -20.26 -33.70 -0.29
CA LEU A 32 -20.30 -34.88 0.56
C LEU A 32 -21.17 -34.61 1.81
N PRO A 33 -22.08 -35.53 2.17
CA PRO A 33 -23.00 -35.34 3.29
C PRO A 33 -22.27 -35.23 4.64
N GLU A 34 -21.11 -35.87 4.78
CA GLU A 34 -20.28 -35.85 6.00
C GLU A 34 -19.75 -34.45 6.34
N PHE A 35 -19.56 -33.59 5.33
CA PHE A 35 -19.04 -32.24 5.50
C PHE A 35 -20.14 -31.18 5.54
N ARG A 36 -21.41 -31.55 5.37
CA ARG A 36 -22.58 -30.67 5.45
C ARG A 36 -23.02 -30.42 6.90
N ASN A 37 -22.08 -30.00 7.74
CA ASN A 37 -22.30 -29.63 9.13
C ASN A 37 -22.10 -28.11 9.30
N PHE A 38 -22.72 -27.53 10.33
CA PHE A 38 -22.62 -26.10 10.68
C PHE A 38 -21.18 -25.59 10.90
N VAL A 39 -20.23 -26.49 11.17
CA VAL A 39 -18.82 -26.12 11.35
C VAL A 39 -18.03 -26.25 10.04
N TYR A 40 -18.14 -27.41 9.38
CA TYR A 40 -17.28 -27.72 8.23
C TYR A 40 -17.73 -27.01 6.95
N LEU A 41 -19.04 -26.87 6.71
CA LEU A 41 -19.53 -26.25 5.48
C LEU A 41 -19.13 -24.76 5.38
N PRO A 42 -19.36 -23.90 6.40
CA PRO A 42 -18.95 -22.51 6.32
C PRO A 42 -17.44 -22.34 6.16
N LEU A 43 -16.64 -23.21 6.78
CA LEU A 43 -15.18 -23.21 6.62
C LEU A 43 -14.77 -23.58 5.20
N ILE A 44 -15.29 -24.68 4.65
CA ILE A 44 -15.01 -25.12 3.28
C ILE A 44 -15.38 -24.04 2.27
N ILE A 45 -16.56 -23.42 2.44
CA ILE A 45 -17.02 -22.33 1.58
C ILE A 45 -16.12 -21.10 1.73
N THR A 46 -15.77 -20.70 2.96
CA THR A 46 -14.85 -19.58 3.21
C THR A 46 -13.50 -19.80 2.54
N PHE A 47 -12.89 -20.98 2.72
CA PHE A 47 -11.59 -21.30 2.13
C PHE A 47 -11.67 -21.39 0.60
N GLY A 48 -12.73 -21.99 0.05
CA GLY A 48 -12.96 -22.07 -1.39
C GLY A 48 -13.09 -20.68 -2.02
N PHE A 49 -13.90 -19.80 -1.43
CA PHE A 49 -14.05 -18.43 -1.92
C PHE A 49 -12.81 -17.57 -1.66
N LEU A 50 -12.05 -17.82 -0.59
CA LEU A 50 -10.78 -17.16 -0.36
C LEU A 50 -9.79 -17.46 -1.50
N ILE A 51 -9.66 -18.73 -1.90
CA ILE A 51 -8.81 -19.15 -3.02
C ILE A 51 -9.30 -18.54 -4.34
N LEU A 52 -10.62 -18.54 -4.57
CA LEU A 52 -11.25 -17.98 -5.77
C LEU A 52 -11.02 -16.47 -5.86
N PHE A 53 -11.29 -15.73 -4.79
CA PHE A 53 -11.11 -14.28 -4.72
C PHE A 53 -9.63 -13.87 -4.78
N TRP A 54 -8.72 -14.68 -4.24
CA TRP A 54 -7.29 -14.46 -4.37
C TRP A 54 -6.81 -14.57 -5.83
N ASN A 55 -7.38 -15.52 -6.58
CA ASN A 55 -7.13 -15.75 -8.00
C ASN A 55 -7.80 -14.70 -8.89
N PHE A 56 -9.04 -14.33 -8.58
CA PHE A 56 -9.87 -13.40 -9.35
C PHE A 56 -10.35 -12.22 -8.49
N PRO A 57 -9.45 -11.29 -8.10
CA PRO A 57 -9.80 -10.14 -7.27
C PRO A 57 -10.87 -9.24 -7.90
N TRP A 58 -10.96 -9.23 -9.24
CA TRP A 58 -11.96 -8.45 -9.98
C TRP A 58 -13.40 -8.73 -9.52
N ILE A 59 -13.73 -9.97 -9.16
CA ILE A 59 -15.07 -10.36 -8.69
C ILE A 59 -15.41 -9.61 -7.41
N VAL A 60 -14.44 -9.60 -6.48
CA VAL A 60 -14.56 -8.91 -5.19
C VAL A 60 -14.71 -7.40 -5.37
N TYR A 61 -13.97 -6.83 -6.33
CA TYR A 61 -14.09 -5.40 -6.67
C TYR A 61 -15.47 -5.03 -7.19
N TYR A 62 -16.12 -5.90 -7.97
CA TYR A 62 -17.46 -5.65 -8.49
C TYR A 62 -18.54 -5.75 -7.41
N THR A 63 -18.41 -6.70 -6.49
CA THR A 63 -19.34 -6.89 -5.37
C THR A 63 -19.28 -5.75 -4.35
N ALA A 64 -18.10 -5.13 -4.18
CA ALA A 64 -17.97 -3.88 -3.44
C ALA A 64 -18.60 -2.72 -4.24
N SER A 65 -19.93 -2.56 -4.09
CA SER A 65 -20.77 -1.59 -4.79
C SER A 65 -20.12 -0.20 -4.91
N LYS A 66 -19.60 0.12 -6.11
CA LYS A 66 -18.80 1.31 -6.47
C LYS A 66 -17.58 1.58 -5.57
N PRO A 67 -16.39 1.83 -6.14
CA PRO A 67 -15.18 2.02 -5.35
C PRO A 67 -15.19 3.41 -4.70
N LEU A 68 -15.84 3.50 -3.54
CA LEU A 68 -15.60 4.53 -2.51
C LEU A 68 -14.12 4.59 -2.12
N TYR A 69 -13.29 3.64 -2.58
CA TYR A 69 -11.94 3.37 -2.08
C TYR A 69 -10.80 3.85 -2.98
N TYR A 70 -11.07 4.17 -4.24
CA TYR A 70 -10.06 4.69 -5.16
C TYR A 70 -10.46 6.07 -5.64
N GLN A 71 -11.74 6.22 -6.00
CA GLN A 71 -12.31 7.51 -6.32
C GLN A 71 -12.34 8.39 -5.05
N ASP A 72 -12.88 7.99 -3.90
CA ASP A 72 -12.85 8.92 -2.73
C ASP A 72 -11.49 9.03 -2.03
N LEU A 73 -10.55 8.12 -2.32
CA LEU A 73 -9.17 8.22 -1.81
C LEU A 73 -8.36 9.29 -2.55
N PHE A 74 -8.72 9.60 -3.82
CA PHE A 74 -7.97 10.50 -4.70
C PHE A 74 -8.81 11.66 -5.32
N ILE A 75 -10.13 11.51 -5.49
CA ILE A 75 -11.06 12.56 -5.99
C ILE A 75 -11.36 13.61 -4.92
N ASP A 76 -11.15 13.30 -3.64
CA ASP A 76 -11.14 14.31 -2.56
C ASP A 76 -9.83 15.14 -2.57
N GLU A 77 -9.11 15.20 -3.71
CA GLU A 77 -8.05 16.18 -4.03
C GLU A 77 -8.49 17.62 -3.73
N LYS A 78 -9.78 17.94 -3.86
CA LYS A 78 -10.33 19.26 -3.51
C LYS A 78 -10.39 19.52 -1.99
N LYS A 79 -10.38 18.49 -1.14
CA LYS A 79 -10.30 18.61 0.33
C LYS A 79 -8.90 18.39 0.89
N LEU A 80 -7.98 17.87 0.10
CA LEU A 80 -6.57 17.66 0.46
C LEU A 80 -5.70 18.49 -0.51
N PRO A 81 -5.51 19.79 -0.25
CA PRO A 81 -4.69 20.62 -1.12
C PRO A 81 -3.27 20.04 -1.14
N ASN A 82 -2.78 19.70 -2.34
CA ASN A 82 -1.42 19.20 -2.59
C ASN A 82 -1.04 17.90 -1.84
N TYR A 83 -1.59 16.76 -2.27
CA TYR A 83 -1.05 15.45 -1.91
C TYR A 83 -0.32 14.81 -3.09
N ASP A 84 0.89 15.31 -3.35
CA ASP A 84 1.85 14.68 -4.25
C ASP A 84 2.44 13.45 -3.54
N VAL A 85 1.67 12.36 -3.51
CA VAL A 85 2.05 11.11 -2.85
C VAL A 85 2.84 10.25 -3.80
N ASP A 86 3.99 9.76 -3.32
CA ASP A 86 4.82 8.78 -4.01
C ASP A 86 4.00 7.56 -4.48
N GLU A 87 4.20 7.15 -5.75
CA GLU A 87 3.46 6.02 -6.34
C GLU A 87 3.71 4.70 -5.61
N GLY A 88 4.88 4.53 -4.98
CA GLY A 88 5.22 3.33 -4.22
C GLY A 88 4.33 3.15 -2.99
N ILE A 89 3.96 4.26 -2.32
CA ILE A 89 2.99 4.22 -1.23
C ILE A 89 1.62 3.82 -1.77
N LYS A 90 1.16 4.47 -2.84
CA LYS A 90 -0.16 4.17 -3.42
C LYS A 90 -0.29 2.68 -3.75
N TYR A 91 0.78 2.08 -4.30
CA TYR A 91 0.81 0.65 -4.61
C TYR A 91 0.70 -0.26 -3.38
N LYS A 92 1.49 0.00 -2.32
CA LYS A 92 1.43 -0.79 -1.08
C LYS A 92 0.06 -0.73 -0.43
N PHE A 93 -0.56 0.45 -0.41
CA PHE A 93 -1.90 0.64 0.12
C PHE A 93 -2.95 -0.09 -0.72
N LYS A 94 -2.86 -0.02 -2.06
CA LYS A 94 -3.74 -0.77 -2.95
C LYS A 94 -3.71 -2.27 -2.62
N LEU A 95 -2.51 -2.83 -2.47
CA LEU A 95 -2.32 -4.26 -2.18
C LEU A 95 -2.90 -4.67 -0.82
N ILE A 96 -2.72 -3.84 0.22
CA ILE A 96 -3.32 -4.10 1.54
C ILE A 96 -4.85 -4.03 1.46
N LEU A 97 -5.41 -3.04 0.76
CA LEU A 97 -6.86 -2.84 0.66
C LEU A 97 -7.50 -4.01 -0.07
N GLU A 98 -6.91 -4.41 -1.19
CA GLU A 98 -7.32 -5.57 -1.98
C GLU A 98 -7.31 -6.85 -1.13
N THR A 99 -6.24 -7.07 -0.37
CA THR A 99 -6.11 -8.24 0.51
C THR A 99 -7.18 -8.28 1.59
N VAL A 100 -7.41 -7.15 2.27
CA VAL A 100 -8.46 -7.04 3.31
C VAL A 100 -9.83 -7.30 2.70
N LEU A 101 -10.12 -6.72 1.53
CA LEU A 101 -11.40 -6.88 0.86
C LEU A 101 -11.65 -8.34 0.44
N ILE A 102 -10.61 -9.03 -0.04
CA ILE A 102 -10.67 -10.46 -0.36
C ILE A 102 -11.02 -11.29 0.89
N ILE A 103 -10.30 -11.07 2.00
CA ILE A 103 -10.53 -11.79 3.26
C ILE A 103 -11.95 -11.53 3.78
N SER A 104 -12.37 -10.27 3.80
CA SER A 104 -13.70 -9.88 4.27
C SER A 104 -14.81 -10.52 3.43
N ASN A 105 -14.71 -10.49 2.09
CA ASN A 105 -15.72 -11.11 1.23
C ASN A 105 -15.75 -12.64 1.35
N ALA A 106 -14.61 -13.29 1.54
CA ALA A 106 -14.56 -14.73 1.78
C ALA A 106 -15.28 -15.10 3.09
N LEU A 107 -15.05 -14.35 4.17
CA LEU A 107 -15.75 -14.53 5.44
C LEU A 107 -17.26 -14.29 5.31
N LEU A 108 -17.67 -13.28 4.52
CA LEU A 108 -19.08 -13.02 4.24
C LEU A 108 -19.74 -14.21 3.55
N THR A 109 -19.10 -14.77 2.52
CA THR A 109 -19.63 -15.95 1.81
C THR A 109 -19.74 -17.16 2.71
N GLY A 110 -18.81 -17.35 3.66
CA GLY A 110 -18.91 -18.38 4.70
C GLY A 110 -20.09 -18.17 5.64
N ALA A 111 -20.26 -16.95 6.16
CA ALA A 111 -21.37 -16.60 7.04
C ALA A 111 -22.73 -16.75 6.33
N LEU A 112 -22.81 -16.38 5.04
CA LEU A 112 -23.99 -16.62 4.23
C LEU A 112 -24.25 -18.12 4.06
N ALA A 113 -23.23 -18.93 3.80
CA ALA A 113 -23.41 -20.38 3.66
C ALA A 113 -23.90 -21.04 4.96
N ASP A 114 -23.41 -20.60 6.12
CA ASP A 114 -23.91 -21.04 7.42
C ASP A 114 -25.39 -20.67 7.61
N TYR A 115 -25.73 -19.42 7.31
CA TYR A 115 -27.11 -18.93 7.36
C TYR A 115 -28.03 -19.71 6.41
N TYR A 116 -27.59 -19.96 5.17
CA TYR A 116 -28.36 -20.75 4.22
C TYR A 116 -28.54 -22.19 4.69
N LEU A 117 -27.53 -22.82 5.30
CA LEU A 117 -27.63 -24.17 5.85
C LEU A 117 -28.67 -24.23 6.98
N TYR A 118 -28.62 -23.28 7.91
CA TYR A 118 -29.60 -23.13 8.99
C TYR A 118 -31.01 -23.01 8.43
N LYS A 119 -31.17 -22.14 7.42
CA LYS A 119 -32.46 -21.89 6.79
C LYS A 119 -32.99 -23.09 6.03
N THR A 120 -32.16 -23.84 5.30
CA THR A 120 -32.61 -25.05 4.58
C THR A 120 -33.10 -26.16 5.51
N THR A 121 -32.77 -26.07 6.81
CA THR A 121 -33.24 -26.99 7.84
C THR A 121 -34.55 -26.51 8.49
N GLY A 122 -34.87 -25.21 8.39
CA GLY A 122 -36.08 -24.59 8.92
C GLY A 122 -37.15 -24.37 7.85
N ASN A 123 -38.43 -24.44 8.22
CA ASN A 123 -39.55 -24.23 7.29
C ASN A 123 -39.95 -22.74 7.21
N GLU A 124 -38.96 -21.87 7.07
CA GLU A 124 -39.15 -20.42 7.12
C GLU A 124 -39.30 -19.81 5.71
N GLY A 125 -40.10 -18.75 5.57
CA GLY A 125 -40.49 -18.21 4.27
C GLY A 125 -39.39 -17.45 3.48
N TYR A 126 -39.52 -17.40 2.15
CA TYR A 126 -38.58 -16.73 1.24
C TYR A 126 -38.33 -15.25 1.57
N ILE A 127 -39.35 -14.52 2.07
CA ILE A 127 -39.24 -13.10 2.43
C ILE A 127 -38.23 -12.89 3.58
N GLU A 128 -38.23 -13.78 4.56
CA GLU A 128 -37.33 -13.73 5.70
C GLU A 128 -35.88 -13.99 5.28
N ILE A 129 -35.65 -14.91 4.32
CA ILE A 129 -34.31 -15.16 3.74
C ILE A 129 -33.74 -13.88 3.14
N VAL A 130 -34.54 -13.23 2.30
CA VAL A 130 -34.11 -12.02 1.60
C VAL A 130 -33.87 -10.88 2.60
N GLY A 131 -34.72 -10.76 3.61
CA GLY A 131 -34.59 -9.77 4.67
C GLY A 131 -33.30 -9.93 5.48
N VAL A 132 -33.02 -11.14 5.97
CA VAL A 132 -31.81 -11.42 6.76
C VAL A 132 -30.56 -11.32 5.89
N THR A 133 -30.59 -11.85 4.66
CA THR A 133 -29.49 -11.74 3.70
C THR A 133 -29.15 -10.27 3.41
N GLY A 134 -30.17 -9.43 3.17
CA GLY A 134 -30.01 -8.00 3.00
C GLY A 134 -29.41 -7.32 4.23
N GLY A 135 -29.81 -7.72 5.44
CA GLY A 135 -29.22 -7.26 6.71
C GLY A 135 -27.74 -7.59 6.84
N ILE A 136 -27.36 -8.83 6.56
CA ILE A 136 -25.96 -9.31 6.58
C ILE A 136 -25.10 -8.51 5.59
N ILE A 137 -25.59 -8.33 4.35
CA ILE A 137 -24.89 -7.54 3.33
C ILE A 137 -24.71 -6.08 3.79
N LYS A 138 -25.72 -5.48 4.44
CA LYS A 138 -25.63 -4.10 4.94
C LYS A 138 -24.60 -3.95 6.07
N ILE A 139 -24.55 -4.89 7.01
CA ILE A 139 -23.53 -4.93 8.07
C ILE A 139 -22.15 -5.05 7.45
N PHE A 140 -22.00 -5.90 6.44
CA PHE A 140 -20.75 -6.07 5.72
C PHE A 140 -20.28 -4.80 5.02
N GLN A 141 -21.19 -4.11 4.32
CA GLN A 141 -20.90 -2.81 3.72
C GLN A 141 -20.45 -1.77 4.77
N MET A 142 -21.07 -1.78 5.96
CA MET A 142 -20.69 -0.90 7.07
C MET A 142 -19.27 -1.20 7.59
N ILE A 143 -18.92 -2.48 7.73
CA ILE A 143 -17.58 -2.91 8.15
C ILE A 143 -16.54 -2.48 7.11
N ASN A 144 -16.76 -2.77 5.82
CA ASN A 144 -15.82 -2.40 4.76
C ASN A 144 -15.61 -0.88 4.69
N ASN A 145 -16.69 -0.10 4.80
CA ASN A 145 -16.59 1.36 4.82
C ASN A 145 -15.80 1.86 6.04
N THR A 146 -15.97 1.21 7.20
CA THR A 146 -15.21 1.54 8.42
C THR A 146 -13.72 1.24 8.24
N ILE A 147 -13.37 0.08 7.68
CA ILE A 147 -11.97 -0.28 7.41
C ILE A 147 -11.33 0.71 6.45
N SER A 148 -12.02 1.10 5.40
CA SER A 148 -11.47 2.06 4.44
C SER A 148 -11.29 3.46 5.00
N ARG A 149 -12.19 3.93 5.88
CA ARG A 149 -11.98 5.17 6.64
C ARG A 149 -10.76 5.08 7.55
N PHE A 150 -10.57 3.93 8.21
CA PHE A 150 -9.39 3.69 9.04
C PHE A 150 -8.11 3.69 8.20
N MET A 151 -8.15 3.05 7.04
CA MET A 151 -7.05 2.99 6.09
C MET A 151 -6.67 4.37 5.56
N LEU A 152 -7.64 5.20 5.23
CA LEU A 152 -7.44 6.61 4.87
C LEU A 152 -6.71 7.40 5.96
N LYS A 153 -7.07 7.18 7.24
CA LYS A 153 -6.37 7.81 8.37
C LYS A 153 -4.92 7.36 8.46
N ILE A 154 -4.65 6.07 8.22
CA ILE A 154 -3.27 5.53 8.19
C ILE A 154 -2.50 6.15 7.03
N LEU A 155 -3.07 6.20 5.83
CA LEU A 155 -2.43 6.79 4.65
C LEU A 155 -2.03 8.25 4.90
N LYS A 156 -2.95 9.07 5.43
CA LYS A 156 -2.67 10.46 5.80
C LYS A 156 -1.53 10.57 6.83
N ARG A 157 -1.43 9.64 7.77
CA ARG A 157 -0.32 9.61 8.75
C ARG A 157 0.99 9.19 8.11
N CYS A 158 0.99 8.17 7.26
CA CYS A 158 2.18 7.68 6.57
C CYS A 158 2.79 8.77 5.68
N VAL A 159 1.97 9.41 4.86
CA VAL A 159 2.47 10.47 3.96
C VAL A 159 2.90 11.71 4.75
N ARG A 160 2.20 12.08 5.83
CA ARG A 160 2.66 13.17 6.72
C ARG A 160 4.05 12.87 7.30
N LYS A 161 4.31 11.62 7.68
CA LYS A 161 5.62 11.18 8.19
C LYS A 161 6.69 11.27 7.11
N GLU A 162 6.42 10.76 5.90
CA GLU A 162 7.36 10.87 4.79
C GLU A 162 7.68 12.30 4.40
N ASN A 163 6.68 13.20 4.36
CA ASN A 163 6.91 14.60 4.05
C ASN A 163 7.82 15.29 5.09
N ILE A 164 7.71 14.89 6.36
CA ILE A 164 8.60 15.39 7.43
C ILE A 164 10.03 14.83 7.21
N ASP A 165 10.16 13.55 6.90
CA ASP A 165 11.45 12.91 6.64
C ASP A 165 12.15 13.50 5.40
N LEU A 166 11.40 13.78 4.33
CA LEU A 166 11.91 14.44 3.12
C LEU A 166 12.43 15.85 3.43
N LYS A 167 11.66 16.65 4.18
CA LYS A 167 12.10 17.99 4.62
C LYS A 167 13.37 17.91 5.46
N ARG A 168 13.48 16.94 6.37
CA ARG A 168 14.68 16.74 7.19
C ARG A 168 15.90 16.43 6.31
N ARG A 169 15.78 15.53 5.33
CA ARG A 169 16.89 15.22 4.40
C ARG A 169 17.32 16.42 3.56
N GLN A 170 16.37 17.25 3.11
CA GLN A 170 16.71 18.47 2.38
C GLN A 170 17.51 19.44 3.24
N ILE A 171 17.12 19.63 4.51
CA ILE A 171 17.85 20.47 5.46
C ILE A 171 19.27 19.93 5.69
N GLU A 172 19.41 18.62 5.93
CA GLU A 172 20.72 17.98 6.14
C GLU A 172 21.64 18.09 4.91
N ASN A 173 21.08 18.00 3.69
CA ASN A 173 21.84 18.18 2.46
C ASN A 173 22.28 19.63 2.26
N ILE A 174 21.40 20.60 2.53
CA ILE A 174 21.73 22.03 2.49
C ILE A 174 22.84 22.34 3.50
N GLU A 175 22.72 21.80 4.72
CA GLU A 175 23.73 21.99 5.76
C GLU A 175 25.09 21.40 5.36
N ARG A 176 25.10 20.20 4.76
CA ARG A 176 26.32 19.61 4.18
C ARG A 176 26.94 20.51 3.11
N ILE A 177 26.14 21.06 2.19
CA ILE A 177 26.63 21.95 1.14
C ILE A 177 27.21 23.24 1.74
N ILE A 178 26.56 23.83 2.76
CA ILE A 178 27.06 25.02 3.45
C ILE A 178 28.39 24.73 4.15
N ARG A 179 28.51 23.60 4.86
CA ARG A 179 29.76 23.18 5.52
C ARG A 179 30.90 23.02 4.50
N LEU A 180 30.64 22.36 3.37
CA LEU A 180 31.61 22.19 2.30
C LEU A 180 32.05 23.54 1.70
N LYS A 181 31.10 24.44 1.40
CA LYS A 181 31.43 25.79 0.90
C LYS A 181 32.25 26.60 1.90
N ARG A 182 31.94 26.51 3.20
CA ARG A 182 32.69 27.20 4.26
C ARG A 182 34.13 26.68 4.33
N HIS A 183 34.31 25.37 4.31
CA HIS A 183 35.64 24.75 4.31
C HIS A 183 36.45 25.09 3.05
N GLN A 184 35.79 25.15 1.88
CA GLN A 184 36.45 25.55 0.65
C GLN A 184 36.91 27.01 0.74
N SER A 185 36.10 27.90 1.30
CA SER A 185 36.46 29.32 1.48
C SER A 185 37.62 29.52 2.44
N THR A 186 37.72 28.76 3.54
CA THR A 186 38.86 28.84 4.46
C THR A 186 40.15 28.37 3.80
N VAL A 187 40.10 27.26 3.05
CA VAL A 187 41.25 26.75 2.30
C VAL A 187 41.74 27.77 1.26
N TRP A 188 40.82 28.42 0.52
CA TRP A 188 41.20 29.47 -0.43
C TRP A 188 41.90 30.65 0.26
N LYS A 189 41.43 31.08 1.44
CA LYS A 189 42.09 32.14 2.22
C LYS A 189 43.50 31.75 2.68
N GLU A 190 43.71 30.50 3.07
CA GLU A 190 45.03 30.00 3.48
C GLU A 190 46.02 29.97 2.31
N ILE A 191 45.57 29.53 1.13
CA ILE A 191 46.37 29.52 -0.11
C ILE A 191 46.79 30.95 -0.52
N GLU A 192 45.88 31.91 -0.40
CA GLU A 192 46.17 33.30 -0.76
C GLU A 192 47.17 33.96 0.21
N LEU A 193 47.07 33.65 1.51
CA LEU A 193 48.05 34.06 2.51
C LEU A 193 49.43 33.44 2.27
N THR A 194 49.50 32.17 1.88
CA THR A 194 50.79 31.50 1.57
C THR A 194 51.44 32.10 0.32
N ASN A 195 50.66 32.31 -0.75
CA ASN A 195 51.15 32.94 -1.99
C ASN A 195 51.64 34.39 -1.78
N GLN A 196 50.99 35.18 -0.92
CA GLN A 196 51.51 36.52 -0.58
C GLN A 196 52.82 36.47 0.20
N THR A 197 52.97 35.49 1.08
CA THR A 197 54.18 35.33 1.90
C THR A 197 55.36 34.91 1.03
N GLU A 198 55.15 33.95 0.12
CA GLU A 198 56.16 33.49 -0.83
C GLU A 198 56.61 34.60 -1.79
N ASN A 199 55.66 35.36 -2.35
CA ASN A 199 55.99 36.51 -3.20
C ASN A 199 56.79 37.59 -2.46
N ARG A 200 56.53 37.82 -1.16
CA ARG A 200 57.30 38.76 -0.32
C ARG A 200 58.73 38.27 -0.03
N VAL A 201 58.93 36.96 0.10
CA VAL A 201 60.27 36.37 0.28
C VAL A 201 61.08 36.54 -1.00
N ILE A 202 60.49 36.22 -2.16
CA ILE A 202 61.15 36.35 -3.48
C ILE A 202 61.52 37.82 -3.78
N THR A 203 60.70 38.80 -3.38
CA THR A 203 61.03 40.22 -3.56
C THR A 203 62.14 40.69 -2.63
N ARG A 204 62.26 40.15 -1.42
CA ARG A 204 63.36 40.48 -0.50
C ARG A 204 64.70 39.91 -0.95
N GLU A 205 64.73 38.68 -1.48
CA GLU A 205 65.97 38.09 -2.02
C GLU A 205 66.51 38.85 -3.24
N ARG A 206 65.62 39.36 -4.10
CA ARG A 206 66.00 40.22 -5.24
C ARG A 206 66.48 41.62 -4.85
N ALA A 207 66.09 42.13 -3.69
CA ALA A 207 66.53 43.45 -3.20
C ALA A 207 67.89 43.39 -2.48
N GLY A 208 68.33 42.22 -2.01
CA GLY A 208 69.63 42.03 -1.36
C GLY A 208 70.78 41.62 -2.30
N THR A 209 70.53 41.56 -3.61
CA THR A 209 71.49 41.08 -4.63
C THR A 209 72.03 42.18 -5.55
N PHE A 210 71.91 43.46 -5.15
CA PHE A 210 72.52 44.61 -5.84
C PHE A 210 73.58 45.29 -4.98
#